data_AF-A0A258TF12-F1
#
_entry.id   AF-A0A258TF12-F1
#
_cell.length_a   1.000
_cell.length_b   1.000
_cell.length_c   1.000
_cell.angle_alpha   90.00
_cell.angle_beta   90.00
_cell.angle_gamma   90.00
#
_symmetry.space_group_name_H-M   'P 1'
#
loop_
_entity.id
_entity.type
_entity.pdbx_description
1 polymer ?
#
loop_
_entity_poly.entity_id
_entity_poly.type
_entity_poly.pdbx_seq_one_letter_code
_entity_poly.pdbx_strand_id
1 'polypeptide(L)'
;PVGRGQRELIIGDRQTGKTAVAIDTFINQKNANAGDDESKKLYCIYVAIGQKRSTVAQIVRQLEESGAMDYTIVVAATASEPAPLQFLAPYTGCAMGEYFRDNGMHALIVYDDLSKQAVAYRQMSLLLRRPPGREAYPGDVFYLHSRLLERAAKMNNDNGGGSLTALPIIETQAGDVSAYIPTNVISITDGQIFLETDLFFAGIRPAINVGLSVSRVGSAAQTKAMKKVSGSIKLELAQYREMAAFAQFGSDLDASTQKLLNRGARLTELLKQAQFSPMPFEEQTVSIFAGTNGYIDNVPVNAVTRFEAAMLADMRANHADILTDIREKKDLSKETTEALKTALGAFAKSFA
;
A
#
# COMPACT_ATOMS: atom_id res chain seq x y z
N PRO A 1 6.98 1.75 -1.56
CA PRO A 1 6.94 2.85 -0.56
C PRO A 1 6.09 3.99 -1.13
N VAL A 2 5.42 4.78 -0.28
CA VAL A 2 4.57 5.89 -0.73
C VAL A 2 4.91 7.14 0.08
N GLY A 3 5.34 8.21 -0.59
CA GLY A 3 5.67 9.49 -0.01
C GLY A 3 4.47 10.43 0.05
N ARG A 4 4.57 11.47 0.87
CA ARG A 4 3.56 12.54 0.93
C ARG A 4 3.55 13.35 -0.36
N GLY A 5 2.39 13.42 -1.03
CA GLY A 5 2.23 14.04 -2.35
C GLY A 5 2.34 13.07 -3.52
N GLN A 6 2.64 11.78 -3.28
CA GLN A 6 2.72 10.75 -4.31
C GLN A 6 1.33 10.25 -4.72
N ARG A 7 1.24 9.70 -5.93
CA ARG A 7 0.05 9.01 -6.46
C ARG A 7 0.39 7.55 -6.66
N GLU A 8 -0.09 6.67 -5.79
CA GLU A 8 0.19 5.23 -5.88
C GLU A 8 -1.08 4.45 -6.20
N LEU A 9 -1.15 3.87 -7.39
CA LEU A 9 -2.30 3.10 -7.84
C LEU A 9 -2.43 1.79 -7.07
N ILE A 10 -3.63 1.46 -6.58
CA ILE A 10 -3.98 0.12 -6.09
C ILE A 10 -4.85 -0.54 -7.16
N ILE A 11 -4.32 -1.58 -7.80
CA ILE A 11 -4.95 -2.20 -8.98
C ILE A 11 -5.03 -3.70 -8.82
N GLY A 12 -6.14 -4.29 -9.29
CA GLY A 12 -6.32 -5.74 -9.31
C GLY A 12 -7.79 -6.13 -9.46
N ASP A 13 -8.03 -7.43 -9.52
CA ASP A 13 -9.36 -8.00 -9.73
C ASP A 13 -10.27 -7.80 -8.52
N ARG A 14 -11.56 -8.13 -8.68
CA ARG A 14 -12.52 -8.13 -7.58
C ARG A 14 -12.02 -9.00 -6.43
N GLN A 15 -12.28 -8.55 -5.21
CA GLN A 15 -12.01 -9.31 -3.97
C GLN A 15 -10.53 -9.68 -3.71
N THR A 16 -9.57 -8.98 -4.32
CA THR A 16 -8.13 -9.20 -4.06
C THR A 16 -7.57 -8.41 -2.86
N GLY A 17 -8.40 -7.61 -2.18
CA GLY A 17 -7.99 -6.84 -0.99
C GLY A 17 -7.65 -5.36 -1.22
N LYS A 18 -7.98 -4.79 -2.38
CA LYS A 18 -7.70 -3.37 -2.73
C LYS A 18 -8.12 -2.38 -1.65
N THR A 19 -9.39 -2.43 -1.25
CA THR A 19 -9.95 -1.54 -0.22
C THR A 19 -9.29 -1.79 1.15
N ALA A 20 -8.94 -3.04 1.48
CA ALA A 20 -8.29 -3.35 2.76
C ALA A 20 -6.93 -2.66 2.89
N VAL A 21 -6.12 -2.64 1.83
CA VAL A 21 -4.84 -1.90 1.81
C VAL A 21 -5.06 -0.41 2.08
N ALA A 22 -6.09 0.19 1.48
CA ALA A 22 -6.42 1.60 1.68
C ALA A 22 -6.89 1.89 3.12
N ILE A 23 -7.78 1.05 3.68
CA ILE A 23 -8.30 1.23 5.04
C ILE A 23 -7.22 1.01 6.10
N ASP A 24 -6.35 0.01 5.94
CA ASP A 24 -5.22 -0.19 6.86
C ASP A 24 -4.26 1.01 6.84
N THR A 25 -4.11 1.65 5.68
CA THR A 25 -3.33 2.90 5.56
C THR A 25 -3.96 4.02 6.40
N PHE A 26 -5.29 4.12 6.45
CA PHE A 26 -5.99 5.14 7.26
C PHE A 26 -5.85 4.84 8.75
N ILE A 27 -6.04 3.58 9.15
CA ILE A 27 -5.90 3.13 10.55
C ILE A 27 -4.49 3.41 11.07
N ASN A 28 -3.47 3.21 10.24
CA ASN A 28 -2.07 3.45 10.61
C ASN A 28 -1.77 4.93 10.97
N GLN A 29 -2.62 5.89 10.57
CA GLN A 29 -2.40 7.30 10.88
C GLN A 29 -2.83 7.70 12.29
N LYS A 30 -3.53 6.83 13.02
CA LYS A 30 -4.11 7.12 14.34
C LYS A 30 -3.08 7.68 15.32
N ASN A 31 -1.93 7.03 15.46
CA ASN A 31 -0.89 7.46 16.39
C ASN A 31 -0.29 8.82 16.02
N ALA A 32 -0.16 9.10 14.72
CA ALA A 32 0.34 10.39 14.25
C ALA A 32 -0.70 11.50 14.48
N ASN A 33 -1.99 11.21 14.30
CA ASN A 33 -3.09 12.14 14.49
C ASN A 33 -3.44 12.38 15.98
N ALA A 34 -3.13 11.43 16.86
CA ALA A 34 -3.31 11.57 18.31
C ALA A 34 -2.26 12.48 18.97
N GLY A 35 -1.14 12.78 18.30
CA GLY A 35 -0.11 13.69 18.80
C GLY A 35 -0.41 15.16 18.49
N ASP A 36 0.32 16.07 19.15
CA ASP A 36 0.15 17.53 18.99
C ASP A 36 0.90 18.13 17.79
N ASP A 37 1.77 17.34 17.15
CA ASP A 37 2.62 17.78 16.05
C ASP A 37 1.87 17.74 14.72
N GLU A 38 1.31 18.89 14.32
CA GLU A 38 0.53 19.04 13.08
C GLU A 38 1.30 18.61 11.82
N SER A 39 2.64 18.74 11.82
CA SER A 39 3.48 18.32 10.70
C SER A 39 3.50 16.80 10.50
N LYS A 40 3.15 16.03 11.53
CA LYS A 40 3.09 14.56 11.48
C LYS A 40 1.70 14.04 11.17
N LYS A 41 0.65 14.82 11.41
CA LYS A 41 -0.72 14.43 11.12
C LYS A 41 -0.95 14.14 9.63
N LEU A 42 -1.93 13.30 9.35
CA LEU A 42 -2.39 12.97 8.01
C LEU A 42 -3.91 12.78 8.04
N TYR A 43 -4.64 13.75 7.50
CA TYR A 43 -6.09 13.70 7.36
C TYR A 43 -6.48 12.78 6.20
N CYS A 44 -7.52 11.99 6.38
CA CYS A 44 -7.88 10.95 5.42
C CYS A 44 -9.20 11.27 4.72
N ILE A 45 -9.31 10.92 3.44
CA ILE A 45 -10.51 11.14 2.63
C ILE A 45 -10.80 9.87 1.83
N TYR A 46 -11.90 9.19 2.12
CA TYR A 46 -12.35 8.03 1.37
C TYR A 46 -13.49 8.42 0.43
N VAL A 47 -13.25 8.36 -0.87
CA VAL A 47 -14.27 8.62 -1.90
C VAL A 47 -14.82 7.29 -2.40
N ALA A 48 -16.08 6.99 -2.08
CA ALA A 48 -16.80 5.82 -2.57
C ALA A 48 -17.59 6.17 -3.83
N ILE A 49 -17.24 5.53 -4.95
CA ILE A 49 -17.86 5.74 -6.27
C ILE A 49 -18.57 4.46 -6.71
N GLY A 50 -19.88 4.52 -6.92
CA GLY A 50 -20.67 3.40 -7.43
C GLY A 50 -20.68 2.16 -6.52
N GLN A 51 -20.26 2.30 -5.25
CA GLN A 51 -20.31 1.24 -4.26
C GLN A 51 -21.73 1.05 -3.72
N LYS A 52 -22.04 -0.14 -3.19
CA LYS A 52 -23.31 -0.38 -2.49
C LYS A 52 -23.31 0.40 -1.16
N ARG A 53 -24.45 1.00 -0.79
CA ARG A 53 -24.61 1.71 0.50
C ARG A 53 -24.20 0.86 1.70
N SER A 54 -24.55 -0.43 1.70
CA SER A 54 -24.17 -1.37 2.76
C SER A 54 -22.65 -1.55 2.90
N THR A 55 -21.93 -1.57 1.78
CA THR A 55 -20.46 -1.68 1.77
C THR A 55 -19.83 -0.42 2.33
N VAL A 56 -20.33 0.77 1.95
CA VAL A 56 -19.86 2.04 2.52
C VAL A 56 -20.12 2.09 4.02
N ALA A 57 -21.30 1.67 4.47
CA ALA A 57 -21.62 1.61 5.90
C ALA A 57 -20.69 0.67 6.69
N GLN A 58 -20.32 -0.48 6.12
CA GLN A 58 -19.35 -1.38 6.74
C GLN A 58 -17.96 -0.75 6.86
N ILE A 59 -17.52 0.00 5.85
CA ILE A 59 -16.24 0.71 5.88
C ILE A 59 -16.25 1.82 6.94
N VAL A 60 -17.30 2.63 7.00
CA VAL A 60 -17.46 3.66 8.04
C VAL A 60 -17.40 3.03 9.42
N ARG A 61 -18.15 1.94 9.63
CA ARG A 61 -18.14 1.21 10.90
C ARG A 61 -16.75 0.69 11.27
N GLN A 62 -15.99 0.16 10.31
CA GLN A 62 -14.59 -0.27 10.56
C GLN A 62 -13.68 0.90 10.94
N LEU A 63 -13.85 2.06 10.30
CA LEU A 63 -13.12 3.28 10.64
C LEU A 63 -13.52 3.80 12.03
N GLU A 64 -14.78 3.68 12.44
CA GLU A 64 -15.24 4.01 13.79
C GLU A 64 -14.67 3.05 14.84
N GLU A 65 -14.78 1.74 14.62
CA GLU A 65 -14.29 0.70 15.54
C GLU A 65 -12.76 0.77 15.74
N SER A 66 -12.03 1.23 14.73
CA SER A 66 -10.57 1.46 14.82
C SER A 66 -10.20 2.84 15.38
N GLY A 67 -11.16 3.77 15.52
CA GLY A 67 -10.92 5.16 15.91
C GLY A 67 -10.23 6.00 14.81
N ALA A 68 -10.36 5.60 13.55
CA ALA A 68 -9.84 6.32 12.39
C ALA A 68 -10.83 7.35 11.83
N MET A 69 -12.10 7.29 12.22
CA MET A 69 -13.13 8.20 11.72
C MET A 69 -12.92 9.66 12.17
N ASP A 70 -12.29 9.89 13.33
CA ASP A 70 -12.04 11.23 13.89
C ASP A 70 -11.23 12.16 12.98
N TYR A 71 -10.45 11.59 12.06
CA TYR A 71 -9.63 12.32 11.08
C TYR A 71 -9.96 11.93 9.64
N THR A 72 -11.10 11.28 9.40
CA THR A 72 -11.50 10.79 8.07
C THR A 72 -12.77 11.46 7.56
N ILE A 73 -12.75 11.91 6.31
CA ILE A 73 -13.93 12.36 5.56
C ILE A 73 -14.36 11.24 4.61
N VAL A 74 -15.65 10.91 4.58
CA VAL A 74 -16.21 9.95 3.61
C VAL A 74 -17.11 10.67 2.62
N VAL A 75 -16.72 10.67 1.34
CA VAL A 75 -17.50 11.21 0.22
C VAL A 75 -18.16 10.04 -0.51
N ALA A 76 -19.48 9.93 -0.45
CA ALA A 76 -20.20 8.77 -0.98
C ALA A 76 -21.13 9.15 -2.14
N ALA A 77 -20.80 8.69 -3.35
CA ALA A 77 -21.71 8.65 -4.49
C ALA A 77 -21.98 7.18 -4.86
N THR A 78 -22.97 6.59 -4.19
CA THR A 78 -23.26 5.14 -4.25
C THR A 78 -23.91 4.70 -5.57
N ALA A 79 -24.00 3.39 -5.78
CA ALA A 79 -24.52 2.80 -7.03
C ALA A 79 -25.92 3.28 -7.45
N SER A 80 -26.76 3.67 -6.48
CA SER A 80 -28.12 4.18 -6.75
C SER A 80 -28.15 5.66 -7.14
N GLU A 81 -27.02 6.37 -6.98
CA GLU A 81 -26.92 7.79 -7.33
C GLU A 81 -26.76 7.97 -8.84
N PRO A 82 -27.30 9.06 -9.42
CA PRO A 82 -27.19 9.34 -10.84
C PRO A 82 -25.73 9.52 -11.28
N ALA A 83 -25.44 9.17 -12.54
CA ALA A 83 -24.09 9.20 -13.10
C ALA A 83 -23.31 10.52 -12.88
N PRO A 84 -23.93 11.73 -12.97
CA PRO A 84 -23.24 12.98 -12.66
C PRO A 84 -22.68 13.07 -11.23
N LEU A 85 -23.35 12.50 -10.23
CA LEU A 85 -22.83 12.48 -8.85
C LEU A 85 -21.64 11.53 -8.70
N GLN A 86 -21.71 10.34 -9.31
CA GLN A 86 -20.58 9.40 -9.34
C GLN A 86 -19.37 9.99 -10.08
N PHE A 87 -19.61 10.73 -11.16
CA PHE A 87 -18.58 11.46 -11.90
C PHE A 87 -17.95 12.58 -11.06
N LEU A 88 -18.74 13.34 -10.29
CA LEU A 88 -18.26 14.50 -9.51
C LEU A 88 -17.58 14.12 -8.19
N ALA A 89 -17.96 13.02 -7.54
CA ALA A 89 -17.49 12.68 -6.19
C ALA A 89 -15.96 12.70 -6.04
N PRO A 90 -15.14 12.17 -6.97
CA PRO A 90 -13.68 12.28 -6.88
C PRO A 90 -13.18 13.72 -6.90
N TYR A 91 -13.78 14.60 -7.71
CA TYR A 91 -13.39 16.02 -7.73
C TYR A 91 -13.76 16.75 -6.44
N THR A 92 -14.91 16.42 -5.85
CA THR A 92 -15.35 16.95 -4.55
C THR A 92 -14.40 16.52 -3.44
N GLY A 93 -14.09 15.23 -3.34
CA GLY A 93 -13.12 14.73 -2.36
C GLY A 93 -11.74 15.34 -2.56
N CYS A 94 -11.31 15.50 -3.82
CA CYS A 94 -10.04 16.16 -4.13
C CYS A 94 -10.01 17.61 -3.65
N ALA A 95 -11.08 18.39 -3.86
CA ALA A 95 -11.17 19.75 -3.36
C ALA A 95 -11.12 19.84 -1.82
N MET A 96 -11.75 18.89 -1.11
CA MET A 96 -11.63 18.77 0.34
C MET A 96 -10.18 18.47 0.77
N GLY A 97 -9.46 17.62 0.01
CA GLY A 97 -8.05 17.32 0.24
C GLY A 97 -7.12 18.51 -0.02
N GLU A 98 -7.42 19.30 -1.04
CA GLU A 98 -6.65 20.50 -1.38
C GLU A 98 -6.72 21.57 -0.29
N TYR A 99 -7.85 21.67 0.44
CA TYR A 99 -7.91 22.53 1.62
C TYR A 99 -6.79 22.20 2.62
N PHE A 100 -6.55 20.93 2.92
CA PHE A 100 -5.45 20.54 3.80
C PHE A 100 -4.09 20.85 3.16
N ARG A 101 -3.90 20.49 1.88
CA ARG A 101 -2.66 20.72 1.13
C ARG A 101 -2.23 22.20 1.14
N ASP A 102 -3.18 23.10 0.89
CA ASP A 102 -2.90 24.51 0.68
C ASP A 102 -2.82 25.32 1.99
N ASN A 103 -3.19 24.70 3.12
CA ASN A 103 -3.07 25.28 4.46
C ASN A 103 -1.92 24.65 5.27
N GLY A 104 -0.89 24.14 4.59
CA GLY A 104 0.31 23.57 5.24
C GLY A 104 0.09 22.23 5.95
N MET A 105 -1.08 21.61 5.79
CA MET A 105 -1.42 20.31 6.35
C MET A 105 -1.19 19.19 5.33
N HIS A 106 -1.36 17.95 5.78
CA HIS A 106 -1.20 16.77 4.95
C HIS A 106 -2.50 15.98 4.86
N ALA A 107 -2.92 15.64 3.65
CA ALA A 107 -4.05 14.78 3.39
C ALA A 107 -3.68 13.56 2.55
N LEU A 108 -4.45 12.49 2.76
CA LEU A 108 -4.44 11.25 2.00
C LEU A 108 -5.85 11.03 1.44
N ILE A 109 -5.96 10.87 0.13
CA ILE A 109 -7.23 10.57 -0.54
C ILE A 109 -7.22 9.21 -1.22
N VAL A 110 -8.29 8.45 -1.04
CA VAL A 110 -8.55 7.17 -1.71
C VAL A 110 -9.74 7.34 -2.64
N TYR A 111 -9.61 6.90 -3.89
CA TYR A 111 -10.71 6.89 -4.85
C TYR A 111 -11.14 5.44 -5.14
N ASP A 112 -12.26 5.00 -4.57
CA ASP A 112 -12.75 3.60 -4.62
C ASP A 112 -14.12 3.48 -5.36
N ASP A 113 -14.15 3.33 -6.69
CA ASP A 113 -12.98 3.23 -7.58
C ASP A 113 -13.13 4.09 -8.84
N LEU A 114 -11.98 4.37 -9.48
CA LEU A 114 -11.94 5.19 -10.69
C LEU A 114 -12.44 4.43 -11.94
N SER A 115 -12.50 3.10 -11.89
CA SER A 115 -13.16 2.30 -12.93
C SER A 115 -14.65 2.67 -13.01
N LYS A 116 -15.33 2.76 -11.86
CA LYS A 116 -16.75 3.17 -11.78
C LYS A 116 -16.96 4.64 -12.13
N GLN A 117 -16.02 5.54 -11.78
CA GLN A 117 -16.07 6.93 -12.24
C GLN A 117 -16.02 7.02 -13.78
N ALA A 118 -15.11 6.28 -14.42
CA ALA A 118 -15.00 6.25 -15.88
C ALA A 118 -16.28 5.72 -16.53
N VAL A 119 -16.91 4.68 -15.96
CA VAL A 119 -18.20 4.15 -16.44
C VAL A 119 -19.31 5.21 -16.36
N ALA A 120 -19.39 5.96 -15.25
CA ALA A 120 -20.34 7.06 -15.12
C ALA A 120 -20.10 8.16 -16.16
N TYR A 121 -18.84 8.53 -16.41
CA TYR A 121 -18.49 9.52 -17.42
C TYR A 121 -18.82 9.05 -18.85
N ARG A 122 -18.60 7.76 -19.13
CA ARG A 122 -18.99 7.13 -20.39
C ARG A 122 -20.50 7.21 -20.61
N GLN A 123 -21.29 6.86 -19.60
CA GLN A 123 -22.75 6.94 -19.67
C GLN A 123 -23.22 8.37 -20.00
N MET A 124 -22.69 9.37 -19.29
CA MET A 124 -23.02 10.77 -19.56
C MET A 124 -22.64 11.19 -20.98
N SER A 125 -21.43 10.83 -21.43
CA SER A 125 -20.91 11.20 -22.74
C SER A 125 -21.73 10.60 -23.89
N LEU A 126 -22.14 9.33 -23.77
CA LEU A 126 -22.97 8.67 -24.77
C LEU A 126 -24.37 9.28 -24.85
N LEU A 127 -24.99 9.59 -23.70
CA LEU A 127 -26.30 10.27 -23.65
C LEU A 127 -26.25 11.68 -24.26
N LEU A 128 -25.12 12.37 -24.12
CA LEU A 128 -24.85 13.65 -24.76
C LEU A 128 -24.42 13.52 -26.24
N ARG A 129 -24.46 12.32 -26.81
CA ARG A 129 -24.08 12.00 -28.20
C ARG A 129 -22.65 12.41 -28.56
N ARG A 130 -21.73 12.40 -27.59
CA ARG A 130 -20.30 12.53 -27.86
C ARG A 130 -19.79 11.27 -28.58
N PRO A 131 -18.91 11.38 -29.59
CA PRO A 131 -18.38 10.22 -30.29
C PRO A 131 -17.65 9.23 -29.36
N PRO A 132 -17.96 7.92 -29.40
CA PRO A 132 -17.26 6.91 -28.63
C PRO A 132 -15.91 6.52 -29.25
N GLY A 133 -14.93 6.20 -28.42
CA GLY A 133 -13.64 5.63 -28.79
C GLY A 133 -13.49 4.16 -28.36
N ARG A 134 -12.27 3.77 -27.97
CA ARG A 134 -11.96 2.41 -27.48
C ARG A 134 -12.82 2.05 -26.27
N GLU A 135 -13.38 0.83 -26.27
CA GLU A 135 -14.29 0.33 -25.21
C GLU A 135 -15.50 1.25 -24.93
N ALA A 136 -15.91 2.01 -25.96
CA ALA A 136 -16.97 3.01 -25.95
C ALA A 136 -16.77 4.20 -24.99
N TYR A 137 -15.58 4.38 -24.41
CA TYR A 137 -15.25 5.57 -23.63
C TYR A 137 -15.08 6.80 -24.53
N PRO A 138 -15.36 8.01 -24.02
CA PRO A 138 -15.08 9.24 -24.78
C PRO A 138 -13.56 9.44 -24.94
N GLY A 139 -13.15 10.16 -26.00
CA GLY A 139 -11.73 10.36 -26.33
C GLY A 139 -10.92 11.11 -25.26
N ASP A 140 -11.59 11.83 -24.37
CA ASP A 140 -11.00 12.59 -23.26
C ASP A 140 -11.05 11.85 -21.91
N VAL A 141 -11.32 10.53 -21.89
CA VAL A 141 -11.32 9.74 -20.65
C VAL A 141 -9.96 9.71 -19.94
N PHE A 142 -8.85 9.88 -20.68
CA PHE A 142 -7.54 10.07 -20.06
C PHE A 142 -7.49 11.39 -19.27
N TYR A 143 -7.99 12.47 -19.89
CA TYR A 143 -8.01 13.80 -19.28
C TYR A 143 -8.89 13.87 -18.03
N LEU A 144 -9.94 13.04 -17.95
CA LEU A 144 -10.76 12.86 -16.76
C LEU A 144 -9.91 12.57 -15.52
N HIS A 145 -9.05 11.54 -15.59
CA HIS A 145 -8.26 11.09 -14.46
C HIS A 145 -6.95 11.85 -14.31
N SER A 146 -6.31 12.31 -15.41
CA SER A 146 -5.07 13.06 -15.29
C SER A 146 -5.28 14.38 -14.56
N ARG A 147 -6.30 15.18 -14.92
CA ARG A 147 -6.61 16.43 -14.21
C ARG A 147 -7.03 16.23 -12.75
N LEU A 148 -7.50 15.03 -12.39
CA LEU A 148 -7.83 14.67 -11.02
C LEU A 148 -6.56 14.33 -10.23
N LEU A 149 -5.74 13.41 -10.75
CA LEU A 149 -4.60 12.86 -10.04
C LEU A 149 -3.40 13.80 -10.01
N GLU A 150 -3.23 14.66 -11.01
CA GLU A 150 -2.19 15.72 -11.01
C GLU A 150 -2.42 16.79 -9.92
N ARG A 151 -3.59 16.82 -9.26
CA ARG A 151 -3.85 17.69 -8.10
C ARG A 151 -3.28 17.13 -6.79
N ALA A 152 -2.92 15.84 -6.75
CA ALA A 152 -2.19 15.27 -5.63
C ALA A 152 -0.70 15.64 -5.77
N ALA A 153 -0.20 16.46 -4.85
CA ALA A 153 1.13 17.04 -4.91
C ALA A 153 1.71 17.32 -3.53
N LYS A 154 3.03 17.53 -3.47
CA LYS A 154 3.75 18.09 -2.32
C LYS A 154 4.10 19.54 -2.64
N MET A 155 3.61 20.47 -1.83
CA MET A 155 3.91 21.90 -1.97
C MET A 155 5.33 22.19 -1.48
N ASN A 156 5.97 23.19 -2.08
CA ASN A 156 7.23 23.72 -1.57
C ASN A 156 6.99 24.59 -0.32
N ASN A 157 8.06 25.04 0.33
CA ASN A 157 7.96 25.85 1.55
C ASN A 157 7.25 27.19 1.32
N ASP A 158 7.45 27.82 0.16
CA ASP A 158 6.81 29.11 -0.18
C ASP A 158 5.28 28.99 -0.29
N ASN A 159 4.77 27.80 -0.60
CA ASN A 159 3.34 27.47 -0.64
C ASN A 159 2.89 26.68 0.61
N GLY A 160 3.56 26.88 1.75
CA GLY A 160 3.17 26.31 3.05
C GLY A 160 3.59 24.86 3.29
N GLY A 161 4.18 24.17 2.32
CA GLY A 161 4.75 22.84 2.51
C GLY A 161 3.75 21.70 2.72
N GLY A 162 2.45 21.93 2.55
CA GLY A 162 1.42 20.89 2.69
C GLY A 162 1.46 19.84 1.57
N SER A 163 0.62 18.80 1.68
CA SER A 163 0.57 17.76 0.64
C SER A 163 -0.79 17.08 0.52
N LEU A 164 -1.13 16.66 -0.70
CA LEU A 164 -2.21 15.71 -0.96
C LEU A 164 -1.61 14.45 -1.61
N THR A 165 -1.66 13.32 -0.91
CA THR A 165 -1.28 12.00 -1.43
C THR A 165 -2.51 11.29 -1.97
N ALA A 166 -2.43 10.62 -3.12
CA ALA A 166 -3.56 9.91 -3.71
C ALA A 166 -3.30 8.40 -3.84
N LEU A 167 -4.29 7.60 -3.44
CA LEU A 167 -4.36 6.15 -3.66
C LEU A 167 -5.58 5.83 -4.54
N PRO A 168 -5.50 6.03 -5.87
CA PRO A 168 -6.59 5.62 -6.74
C PRO A 168 -6.72 4.10 -6.76
N ILE A 169 -7.96 3.60 -6.78
CA ILE A 169 -8.26 2.18 -6.97
C ILE A 169 -8.75 1.96 -8.40
N ILE A 170 -8.23 0.90 -9.04
CA ILE A 170 -8.73 0.38 -10.32
C ILE A 170 -9.07 -1.09 -10.18
N GLU A 171 -10.28 -1.44 -10.64
CA GLU A 171 -10.72 -2.81 -10.81
C GLU A 171 -10.36 -3.28 -12.23
N THR A 172 -9.54 -4.33 -12.33
CA THR A 172 -9.28 -5.07 -13.57
C THR A 172 -10.34 -6.17 -13.77
N GLN A 173 -10.44 -6.67 -15.00
CA GLN A 173 -11.27 -7.83 -15.32
C GLN A 173 -10.34 -8.97 -15.76
N ALA A 174 -10.43 -10.12 -15.07
CA ALA A 174 -9.62 -11.30 -15.36
C ALA A 174 -8.10 -11.02 -15.43
N GLY A 175 -7.60 -10.14 -14.56
CA GLY A 175 -6.20 -9.76 -14.48
C GLY A 175 -5.69 -8.88 -15.62
N ASP A 176 -6.56 -8.41 -16.54
CA ASP A 176 -6.13 -7.63 -17.70
C ASP A 176 -5.75 -6.19 -17.31
N VAL A 177 -4.44 -5.97 -17.18
CA VAL A 177 -3.82 -4.65 -16.95
C VAL A 177 -3.65 -3.82 -18.22
N SER A 178 -3.83 -4.43 -19.40
CA SER A 178 -3.67 -3.78 -20.70
C SER A 178 -4.98 -3.17 -21.23
N ALA A 179 -6.07 -3.36 -20.49
CA ALA A 179 -7.35 -2.70 -20.73
C ALA A 179 -7.20 -1.16 -20.68
N TYR A 180 -8.13 -0.46 -21.33
CA TYR A 180 -7.96 0.96 -21.62
C TYR A 180 -7.80 1.84 -20.37
N ILE A 181 -8.68 1.67 -19.37
CA ILE A 181 -8.65 2.47 -18.14
C ILE A 181 -7.44 2.12 -17.24
N PRO A 182 -7.14 0.84 -16.97
CA PRO A 182 -5.90 0.45 -16.28
C PRO A 182 -4.63 1.08 -16.88
N THR A 183 -4.45 0.95 -18.19
CA THR A 183 -3.26 1.49 -18.89
C THR A 183 -3.15 3.01 -18.70
N ASN A 184 -4.27 3.73 -18.81
CA ASN A 184 -4.29 5.18 -18.61
C ASN A 184 -3.84 5.55 -17.19
N VAL A 185 -4.43 4.94 -16.16
CA VAL A 185 -4.12 5.32 -14.77
C VAL A 185 -2.71 4.91 -14.36
N ILE A 186 -2.22 3.75 -14.80
CA ILE A 186 -0.82 3.34 -14.61
C ILE A 186 0.15 4.40 -15.15
N SER A 187 -0.15 4.97 -16.32
CA SER A 187 0.72 5.98 -16.94
C SER A 187 0.72 7.32 -16.17
N ILE A 188 -0.39 7.65 -15.48
CA ILE A 188 -0.56 8.88 -14.69
C ILE A 188 0.11 8.76 -13.31
N THR A 189 -0.06 7.64 -12.61
CA THR A 189 0.35 7.48 -11.19
C THR A 189 1.82 7.15 -11.01
N ASP A 190 2.47 7.70 -9.99
CA ASP A 190 3.91 7.48 -9.68
C ASP A 190 4.30 6.03 -9.42
N GLY A 191 3.34 5.13 -9.23
CA GLY A 191 3.60 3.72 -9.06
C GLY A 191 2.31 2.93 -8.98
N GLN A 192 2.45 1.63 -8.79
CA GLN A 192 1.32 0.73 -8.63
C GLN A 192 1.63 -0.39 -7.64
N ILE A 193 0.60 -0.75 -6.88
CA ILE A 193 0.47 -1.93 -6.04
C ILE A 193 -0.49 -2.85 -6.78
N PHE A 194 0.06 -3.92 -7.36
CA PHE A 194 -0.71 -4.89 -8.14
C PHE A 194 -1.14 -6.07 -7.26
N LEU A 195 -2.45 -6.29 -7.13
CA LEU A 195 -3.04 -7.36 -6.34
C LEU A 195 -3.58 -8.49 -7.21
N GLU A 196 -3.13 -9.71 -6.96
CA GLU A 196 -3.47 -10.90 -7.76
C GLU A 196 -4.39 -11.87 -7.02
N THR A 197 -5.36 -12.41 -7.75
CA THR A 197 -6.30 -13.43 -7.25
C THR A 197 -5.59 -14.71 -6.85
N ASP A 198 -4.62 -15.17 -7.65
CA ASP A 198 -3.89 -16.42 -7.38
C ASP A 198 -3.05 -16.33 -6.10
N LEU A 199 -2.38 -15.20 -5.88
CA LEU A 199 -1.66 -14.94 -4.62
C LEU A 199 -2.61 -14.93 -3.42
N PHE A 200 -3.78 -14.31 -3.57
CA PHE A 200 -4.78 -14.23 -2.50
C PHE A 200 -5.30 -15.61 -2.07
N PHE A 201 -5.56 -16.50 -3.04
CA PHE A 201 -6.02 -17.87 -2.80
C PHE A 201 -4.90 -18.81 -2.35
N ALA A 202 -3.64 -18.54 -2.74
CA ALA A 202 -2.46 -19.20 -2.21
C ALA A 202 -2.12 -18.79 -0.76
N GLY A 203 -2.92 -17.91 -0.15
CA GLY A 203 -2.74 -17.47 1.24
C GLY A 203 -1.70 -16.36 1.40
N ILE A 204 -1.27 -15.70 0.33
CA ILE A 204 -0.42 -14.51 0.37
C ILE A 204 -1.34 -13.29 0.49
N ARG A 205 -1.37 -12.70 1.68
CA ARG A 205 -2.24 -11.55 2.02
C ARG A 205 -1.41 -10.54 2.81
N PRO A 206 -1.28 -9.28 2.37
CA PRO A 206 -1.85 -8.70 1.15
C PRO A 206 -1.29 -9.34 -0.13
N ALA A 207 -2.14 -9.49 -1.15
CA ALA A 207 -1.87 -10.30 -2.34
C ALA A 207 -1.00 -9.55 -3.39
N ILE A 208 0.07 -8.91 -2.95
CA ILE A 208 0.89 -8.00 -3.77
C ILE A 208 1.83 -8.81 -4.68
N ASN A 209 1.74 -8.57 -5.98
CA ASN A 209 2.77 -8.99 -6.91
C ASN A 209 3.97 -8.04 -6.84
N VAL A 210 5.03 -8.46 -6.15
CA VAL A 210 6.26 -7.66 -5.94
C VAL A 210 6.99 -7.33 -7.25
N GLY A 211 6.88 -8.19 -8.27
CA GLY A 211 7.52 -7.98 -9.58
C GLY A 211 6.83 -6.91 -10.41
N LEU A 212 5.50 -6.94 -10.45
CA LEU A 212 4.67 -5.96 -11.19
C LEU A 212 4.46 -4.64 -10.44
N SER A 213 4.61 -4.67 -9.11
CA SER A 213 4.46 -3.47 -8.28
C SER A 213 5.73 -2.62 -8.29
N VAL A 214 5.56 -1.31 -8.37
CA VAL A 214 6.67 -0.34 -8.42
C VAL A 214 6.26 0.97 -7.80
N SER A 215 7.22 1.68 -7.23
CA SER A 215 7.11 3.09 -6.89
C SER A 215 8.25 3.83 -7.57
N ARG A 216 7.93 4.82 -8.42
CA ARG A 216 8.92 5.66 -9.12
C ARG A 216 9.63 6.64 -8.19
N VAL A 217 9.00 7.02 -7.07
CA VAL A 217 9.65 7.82 -6.00
C VAL A 217 10.69 6.98 -5.25
N GLY A 218 10.40 5.70 -5.02
CA GLY A 218 11.35 4.73 -4.48
C GLY A 218 11.90 5.11 -3.11
N SER A 219 13.22 5.00 -2.93
CA SER A 219 13.86 5.16 -1.61
C SER A 219 13.80 6.58 -1.04
N ALA A 220 13.45 7.58 -1.84
CA ALA A 220 13.26 8.96 -1.35
C ALA A 220 12.06 9.08 -0.40
N ALA A 221 11.10 8.16 -0.49
CA ALA A 221 9.94 8.08 0.40
C ALA A 221 10.19 7.21 1.65
N GLN A 222 11.38 6.68 1.85
CA GLN A 222 11.70 5.79 2.98
C GLN A 222 12.51 6.52 4.06
N THR A 223 12.34 6.11 5.32
CA THR A 223 13.30 6.44 6.37
C THR A 223 14.66 5.80 6.07
N LYS A 224 15.74 6.34 6.65
CA LYS A 224 17.09 5.76 6.45
C LYS A 224 17.15 4.33 6.98
N ALA A 225 16.48 4.06 8.11
CA ALA A 225 16.35 2.73 8.71
C ALA A 225 15.73 1.74 7.72
N MET A 226 14.55 2.06 7.16
CA MET A 226 13.87 1.20 6.20
C MET A 226 14.71 0.99 4.93
N LYS A 227 15.32 2.05 4.40
CA LYS A 227 16.18 1.98 3.21
C LYS A 227 17.36 1.01 3.39
N LYS A 228 17.97 0.97 4.57
CA LYS A 228 19.10 0.07 4.89
C LYS A 228 18.70 -1.41 4.88
N VAL A 229 17.45 -1.73 5.22
CA VAL A 229 16.98 -3.12 5.34
C VAL A 229 16.20 -3.61 4.12
N SER A 230 15.50 -2.72 3.41
CA SER A 230 14.63 -3.11 2.29
C SER A 230 15.32 -3.10 0.92
N GLY A 231 16.62 -2.80 0.85
CA GLY A 231 17.32 -2.60 -0.43
C GLY A 231 17.37 -3.85 -1.30
N SER A 232 17.65 -5.01 -0.71
CA SER A 232 17.79 -6.28 -1.44
C SER A 232 16.47 -7.05 -1.58
N ILE A 233 15.48 -6.80 -0.73
CA ILE A 233 14.27 -7.63 -0.64
C ILE A 233 13.49 -7.73 -1.96
N LYS A 234 13.37 -6.61 -2.70
CA LYS A 234 12.66 -6.61 -3.97
C LYS A 234 13.37 -7.47 -5.02
N LEU A 235 14.69 -7.37 -5.09
CA LEU A 235 15.50 -8.15 -6.03
C LEU A 235 15.46 -9.64 -5.66
N GLU A 236 15.63 -9.97 -4.38
CA GLU A 236 15.58 -11.35 -3.89
C GLU A 236 14.21 -11.99 -4.16
N LEU A 237 13.11 -11.27 -3.93
CA LEU A 237 11.76 -11.78 -4.22
C LEU A 237 11.45 -11.88 -5.72
N ALA A 238 12.01 -10.98 -6.54
CA ALA A 238 11.89 -11.08 -8.00
C ALA A 238 12.62 -12.32 -8.54
N GLN A 239 13.88 -12.52 -8.13
CA GLN A 239 14.67 -13.70 -8.47
C GLN A 239 14.03 -14.98 -7.95
N TYR A 240 13.49 -14.95 -6.73
CA TYR A 240 12.74 -16.08 -6.16
C TYR A 240 11.55 -16.46 -7.04
N ARG A 241 10.73 -15.51 -7.47
CA ARG A 241 9.56 -15.81 -8.31
C ARG A 241 9.94 -16.39 -9.66
N GLU A 242 10.96 -15.84 -10.30
CA GLU A 242 11.48 -16.36 -11.56
C GLU A 242 11.93 -17.82 -11.38
N MET A 243 12.77 -18.08 -10.38
CA MET A 243 13.31 -19.43 -10.12
C MET A 243 12.26 -20.41 -9.60
N ALA A 244 11.26 -19.96 -8.84
CA ALA A 244 10.20 -20.81 -8.32
C ALA A 244 9.36 -21.45 -9.44
N ALA A 245 9.15 -20.75 -10.55
CA ALA A 245 8.50 -21.30 -11.72
C ALA A 245 9.35 -22.40 -12.40
N PHE A 246 10.66 -22.19 -12.51
CA PHE A 246 11.58 -23.19 -13.10
C PHE A 246 11.77 -24.41 -12.19
N ALA A 247 11.82 -24.20 -10.88
CA ALA A 247 12.04 -25.26 -9.89
C ALA A 247 10.91 -26.29 -9.84
N GLN A 248 9.71 -25.97 -10.34
CA GLN A 248 8.62 -26.94 -10.46
C GLN A 248 8.92 -28.08 -11.45
N PHE A 249 9.91 -27.90 -12.33
CA PHE A 249 10.25 -28.84 -13.40
C PHE A 249 11.68 -29.41 -13.30
N GLY A 250 12.51 -28.92 -12.37
CA GLY A 250 13.90 -29.34 -12.22
C GLY A 250 14.09 -30.34 -11.06
N SER A 251 14.74 -31.47 -11.34
CA SER A 251 15.05 -32.49 -10.30
C SER A 251 16.31 -32.17 -9.49
N ASP A 252 17.30 -31.52 -10.12
CA ASP A 252 18.59 -31.19 -9.49
C ASP A 252 18.83 -29.69 -9.54
N LEU A 253 18.64 -29.03 -8.39
CA LEU A 253 18.94 -27.61 -8.21
C LEU A 253 20.30 -27.49 -7.53
N ASP A 254 21.16 -26.62 -8.05
CA ASP A 254 22.43 -26.31 -7.41
C ASP A 254 22.22 -25.61 -6.04
N ALA A 255 23.23 -25.65 -5.18
CA ALA A 255 23.12 -25.14 -3.81
C ALA A 255 22.76 -23.64 -3.74
N SER A 256 23.15 -22.83 -4.74
CA SER A 256 22.84 -21.41 -4.75
C SER A 256 21.36 -21.16 -5.05
N THR A 257 20.79 -21.91 -6.00
CA THR A 257 19.36 -21.88 -6.34
C THR A 257 18.51 -22.40 -5.18
N GLN A 258 18.93 -23.48 -4.51
CA GLN A 258 18.24 -23.97 -3.32
C GLN A 258 18.21 -22.91 -2.19
N LYS A 259 19.33 -22.23 -1.95
CA LYS A 259 19.41 -21.17 -0.93
C LYS A 259 18.49 -19.99 -1.28
N LEU A 260 18.44 -19.60 -2.56
CA LEU A 260 17.56 -18.54 -3.06
C LEU A 260 16.08 -18.91 -2.86
N LEU A 261 15.67 -20.12 -3.26
CA LEU A 261 14.29 -20.60 -3.10
C LEU A 261 13.88 -20.68 -1.63
N ASN A 262 14.77 -21.23 -0.79
CA ASN A 262 14.52 -21.35 0.64
C ASN A 262 14.35 -20.00 1.34
N ARG A 263 15.16 -19.00 0.97
CA ARG A 263 15.03 -17.66 1.53
C ARG A 263 13.80 -16.94 0.98
N GLY A 264 13.57 -17.00 -0.33
CA GLY A 264 12.43 -16.36 -0.97
C GLY A 264 11.08 -16.86 -0.46
N ALA A 265 10.96 -18.16 -0.16
CA ALA A 265 9.76 -18.72 0.48
C ALA A 265 9.50 -18.10 1.86
N ARG A 266 10.55 -17.92 2.68
CA ARG A 266 10.45 -17.35 4.02
C ARG A 266 10.19 -15.85 3.99
N LEU A 267 10.85 -15.11 3.09
CA LEU A 267 10.56 -13.70 2.86
C LEU A 267 9.11 -13.49 2.39
N THR A 268 8.56 -14.43 1.60
CA THR A 268 7.16 -14.38 1.18
C THR A 268 6.20 -14.56 2.36
N GLU A 269 6.50 -15.47 3.28
CA GLU A 269 5.72 -15.64 4.52
C GLU A 269 5.84 -14.43 5.46
N LEU A 270 7.04 -13.86 5.58
CA LEU A 270 7.31 -12.67 6.40
C LEU A 270 6.52 -11.44 5.94
N LEU A 271 6.22 -11.33 4.65
CA LEU A 271 5.42 -10.22 4.11
C LEU A 271 3.91 -10.45 4.20
N LYS A 272 3.46 -11.56 4.80
CA LYS A 272 2.04 -11.77 5.08
C LYS A 272 1.62 -10.94 6.29
N GLN A 273 0.47 -10.30 6.18
CA GLN A 273 -0.06 -9.44 7.23
C GLN A 273 -1.58 -9.55 7.28
N ALA A 274 -2.10 -9.65 8.51
CA ALA A 274 -3.54 -9.61 8.75
C ALA A 274 -4.11 -8.21 8.49
N GLN A 275 -5.36 -8.15 8.04
CA GLN A 275 -6.08 -6.89 7.88
C GLN A 275 -6.30 -6.20 9.22
N PHE A 276 -6.39 -4.87 9.20
CA PHE A 276 -6.63 -4.02 10.37
C PHE A 276 -5.53 -4.07 11.43
N SER A 277 -4.37 -4.62 11.09
CA SER A 277 -3.22 -4.71 11.97
C SER A 277 -1.99 -4.03 11.34
N PRO A 278 -2.06 -2.72 11.00
CA PRO A 278 -0.92 -2.01 10.47
C PRO A 278 0.23 -1.99 11.49
N MET A 279 1.46 -2.12 11.00
CA MET A 279 2.66 -2.23 11.82
C MET A 279 3.44 -0.91 11.82
N PRO A 280 3.90 -0.40 12.97
CA PRO A 280 4.82 0.74 13.02
C PRO A 280 6.12 0.49 12.24
N PHE A 281 6.73 1.54 11.68
CA PHE A 281 7.86 1.35 10.76
C PHE A 281 9.12 0.79 11.43
N GLU A 282 9.31 1.05 12.72
CA GLU A 282 10.41 0.52 13.51
C GLU A 282 10.30 -1.01 13.66
N GLU A 283 9.09 -1.54 13.84
CA GLU A 283 8.85 -2.98 13.90
C GLU A 283 8.99 -3.62 12.52
N GLN A 284 8.49 -2.97 11.46
CA GLN A 284 8.71 -3.42 10.07
C GLN A 284 10.21 -3.48 9.75
N THR A 285 10.99 -2.51 10.25
CA THR A 285 12.44 -2.47 10.06
C THR A 285 13.08 -3.71 10.70
N VAL A 286 12.68 -4.07 11.91
CA VAL A 286 13.17 -5.26 12.61
C VAL A 286 12.78 -6.54 11.89
N SER A 287 11.52 -6.68 11.48
CA SER A 287 11.02 -7.82 10.72
C SER A 287 11.82 -8.03 9.42
N ILE A 288 11.92 -6.99 8.60
CA ILE A 288 12.67 -7.06 7.35
C ILE A 288 14.17 -7.31 7.59
N PHE A 289 14.75 -6.73 8.65
CA PHE A 289 16.14 -7.00 9.02
C PHE A 289 16.35 -8.48 9.34
N ALA A 290 15.46 -9.10 10.11
CA ALA A 290 15.52 -10.52 10.45
C ALA A 290 15.47 -11.41 9.19
N GLY A 291 14.59 -11.08 8.24
CA GLY A 291 14.49 -11.77 6.96
C GLY A 291 15.73 -11.65 6.08
N THR A 292 16.19 -10.43 5.86
CA THR A 292 17.31 -10.11 4.94
C THR A 292 18.68 -10.51 5.46
N ASN A 293 18.85 -10.64 6.78
CA ASN A 293 20.10 -11.10 7.40
C ASN A 293 20.09 -12.59 7.77
N GLY A 294 19.07 -13.35 7.33
CA GLY A 294 19.05 -14.81 7.44
C GLY A 294 18.69 -15.37 8.82
N TYR A 295 18.16 -14.56 9.74
CA TYR A 295 17.73 -15.02 11.06
C TYR A 295 16.54 -16.00 10.99
N ILE A 296 15.81 -15.97 9.87
CA ILE A 296 14.69 -16.87 9.61
C ILE A 296 15.07 -18.07 8.72
N ASP A 297 16.30 -18.15 8.21
CA ASP A 297 16.70 -19.18 7.22
C ASP A 297 16.53 -20.62 7.74
N ASN A 298 16.67 -20.82 9.06
CA ASN A 298 16.47 -22.13 9.71
C ASN A 298 15.04 -22.36 10.21
N VAL A 299 14.17 -21.36 10.15
CA VAL A 299 12.77 -21.47 10.60
C VAL A 299 11.97 -22.23 9.53
N PRO A 300 11.15 -23.23 9.88
CA PRO A 300 10.25 -23.87 8.92
C PRO A 300 9.30 -22.84 8.28
N VAL A 301 9.05 -22.95 6.97
CA VAL A 301 8.27 -21.94 6.21
C VAL A 301 6.90 -21.66 6.86
N ASN A 302 6.18 -22.70 7.28
CA ASN A 302 4.88 -22.58 7.94
C ASN A 302 4.93 -21.97 9.36
N ALA A 303 6.11 -21.79 9.94
CA ALA A 303 6.33 -21.22 11.26
C ALA A 303 6.82 -19.76 11.21
N VAL A 304 7.09 -19.20 10.04
CA VAL A 304 7.67 -17.84 9.89
C VAL A 304 6.75 -16.76 10.46
N THR A 305 5.44 -16.82 10.20
CA THR A 305 4.48 -15.83 10.75
C THR A 305 4.38 -15.91 12.28
N ARG A 306 4.49 -17.13 12.84
CA ARG A 306 4.56 -17.33 14.30
C ARG A 306 5.88 -16.81 14.87
N PHE A 307 6.98 -17.04 14.16
CA PHE A 307 8.30 -16.51 14.52
C PHE A 307 8.27 -14.99 14.58
N GLU A 308 7.76 -14.32 13.55
CA GLU A 308 7.67 -12.85 13.51
C GLU A 308 6.83 -12.31 14.66
N ALA A 309 5.64 -12.89 14.90
CA ALA A 309 4.78 -12.45 15.99
C ALA A 309 5.45 -12.59 17.37
N ALA A 310 6.11 -13.72 17.62
CA ALA A 310 6.84 -13.96 18.87
C ALA A 310 8.08 -13.06 19.00
N MET A 311 8.82 -12.85 17.91
CA MET A 311 9.99 -11.98 17.85
C MET A 311 9.60 -10.53 18.13
N LEU A 312 8.54 -10.02 17.51
CA LEU A 312 8.05 -8.66 17.76
C LEU A 312 7.52 -8.51 19.18
N ALA A 313 6.89 -9.54 19.75
CA ALA A 313 6.48 -9.52 21.16
C ALA A 313 7.68 -9.44 22.11
N ASP A 314 8.73 -10.23 21.87
CA ASP A 314 9.99 -10.17 22.61
C ASP A 314 10.67 -8.80 22.48
N MET A 315 10.74 -8.25 21.26
CA MET A 315 11.30 -6.92 21.03
C MET A 315 10.56 -5.83 21.80
N ARG A 316 9.23 -5.91 21.90
CA ARG A 316 8.42 -4.97 22.70
C ARG A 316 8.64 -5.14 24.21
N ALA A 317 8.79 -6.37 24.68
CA ALA A 317 8.90 -6.66 26.11
C ALA A 317 10.30 -6.42 26.67
N ASN A 318 11.33 -6.83 25.94
CA ASN A 318 12.71 -6.93 26.44
C ASN A 318 13.69 -5.98 25.73
N HIS A 319 13.31 -5.43 24.57
CA HIS A 319 14.20 -4.60 23.73
C HIS A 319 13.51 -3.34 23.18
N ALA A 320 12.63 -2.74 23.99
CA ALA A 320 11.85 -1.55 23.61
C ALA A 320 12.73 -0.32 23.34
N ASP A 321 13.92 -0.28 23.95
CA ASP A 321 14.96 0.72 23.70
C ASP A 321 15.41 0.72 22.24
N ILE A 322 15.62 -0.47 21.64
CA ILE A 322 16.00 -0.61 20.22
C ILE A 322 14.90 -0.04 19.31
N LEU A 323 13.64 -0.36 19.59
CA LEU A 323 12.49 0.14 18.81
C LEU A 323 12.37 1.66 18.91
N THR A 324 12.56 2.20 20.12
CA THR A 324 12.54 3.65 20.38
C THR A 324 13.66 4.35 19.62
N ASP A 325 14.87 3.81 19.66
CA ASP A 325 16.03 4.31 18.95
C ASP A 325 15.78 4.40 17.44
N ILE A 326 15.22 3.34 16.83
CA ILE A 326 14.88 3.31 15.41
C ILE A 326 13.81 4.37 15.09
N ARG A 327 12.79 4.50 15.95
CA ARG A 327 11.68 5.44 15.78
C ARG A 327 12.16 6.89 15.77
N GLU A 328 12.98 7.26 16.75
CA GLU A 328 13.43 8.65 16.96
C GLU A 328 14.51 9.05 15.97
N LYS A 329 15.54 8.20 15.79
CA LYS A 329 16.66 8.50 14.87
C LYS A 329 16.26 8.35 13.41
N LYS A 330 15.19 7.59 13.12
CA LYS A 330 14.74 7.19 11.76
C LYS A 330 15.86 6.55 10.93
N ASP A 331 16.88 6.03 11.61
CA ASP A 331 18.09 5.45 11.05
C ASP A 331 18.52 4.24 11.88
N LEU A 332 19.20 3.30 11.23
CA LEU A 332 19.79 2.14 11.88
C LEU A 332 21.29 2.41 12.08
N SER A 333 21.65 2.96 13.23
CA SER A 333 23.04 3.26 13.59
C SER A 333 23.86 1.97 13.75
N LYS A 334 25.19 2.06 13.83
CA LYS A 334 26.03 0.87 14.02
C LYS A 334 25.72 0.22 15.37
N GLU A 335 25.57 1.05 16.40
CA GLU A 335 25.27 0.65 17.77
C GLU A 335 23.91 -0.06 17.84
N THR A 336 22.87 0.56 17.27
CA THR A 336 21.52 -0.03 17.21
C THR A 336 21.52 -1.32 16.37
N THR A 337 22.32 -1.39 15.30
CA THR A 337 22.44 -2.60 14.47
C THR A 337 23.05 -3.76 15.27
N GLU A 338 24.13 -3.52 16.01
CA GLU A 338 24.77 -4.57 16.80
C GLU A 338 23.87 -5.04 17.95
N ALA A 339 23.20 -4.12 18.64
CA ALA A 339 22.19 -4.47 19.65
C ALA A 339 21.06 -5.34 19.05
N LEU A 340 20.56 -4.96 17.87
CA LEU A 340 19.53 -5.72 17.16
C LEU A 340 20.03 -7.12 16.76
N LYS A 341 21.27 -7.25 16.26
CA LYS A 341 21.86 -8.56 15.94
C LYS A 341 21.98 -9.45 17.17
N THR A 342 22.36 -8.88 18.31
CA THR A 342 22.44 -9.62 19.57
C THR A 342 21.07 -10.12 20.01
N ALA A 343 20.05 -9.24 20.02
CA ALA A 343 18.68 -9.59 20.38
C ALA A 343 18.12 -10.70 19.46
N LEU A 344 18.18 -10.51 18.14
CA LEU A 344 17.69 -11.48 17.17
C LEU A 344 18.46 -12.80 17.21
N GLY A 345 19.77 -12.75 17.44
CA GLY A 345 20.60 -13.95 17.59
C GLY A 345 20.26 -14.76 18.85
N ALA A 346 19.93 -14.11 19.95
CA ALA A 346 19.45 -14.77 21.17
C ALA A 346 18.04 -15.36 20.97
N PHE A 347 17.12 -14.59 20.39
CA PHE A 347 15.76 -15.03 20.12
C PHE A 347 15.71 -16.22 19.16
N ALA A 348 16.44 -16.16 18.05
CA ALA A 348 16.46 -17.25 17.05
C ALA A 348 16.95 -18.59 17.64
N LYS A 349 17.89 -18.55 18.59
CA LYS A 349 18.35 -19.74 19.33
C LYS A 349 17.33 -20.28 20.33
N SER A 350 16.49 -19.42 20.89
CA SER A 350 15.44 -19.82 21.84
C SER A 350 14.18 -20.34 21.15
N PHE A 351 13.94 -19.92 19.90
CA PHE A 351 12.76 -20.34 19.13
C PHE A 351 12.96 -21.66 18.38
N ALA A 352 14.18 -21.89 17.89
CA ALA A 352 14.59 -23.15 17.25
C ALA A 352 14.71 -24.27 18.29
#